data_AF-A0A1J5RE03-F1
#
_entry.id   AF-A0A1J5RE03-F1
#
_cell.length_a   1.000
_cell.length_b   1.000
_cell.length_c   1.000
_cell.angle_alpha   90.00
_cell.angle_beta   90.00
_cell.angle_gamma   90.00
#
_symmetry.space_group_name_H-M   'P 1'
#
loop_
_entity.id
_entity.type
_entity.pdbx_description
1 polymer ?
#
loop_
_entity_poly.entity_id
_entity_poly.type
_entity_poly.pdbx_seq_one_letter_code
_entity_poly.pdbx_strand_id
1 'polypeptide(L)'
;MKNTNLGLDPHVELLGELDHAKRVVAQARVGIRPGAQAIQRAVEGIEAAWKAFGEASVASSWAAVTVLERGHLPQVPRCIAAVQELSSLVDTDEAYAEYRDHGFRCELPA
;
A
#
# COMPACT_ATOMS: atom_id res chain seq x y z
N MET A 1 -22.67 -18.57 20.72
CA MET A 1 -22.29 -17.83 19.50
C MET A 1 -20.84 -17.43 19.66
N LYS A 2 -19.92 -18.05 18.92
CA LYS A 2 -18.50 -17.67 18.95
C LYS A 2 -18.35 -16.51 17.97
N ASN A 3 -18.05 -15.31 18.48
CA ASN A 3 -17.58 -14.21 17.63
C ASN A 3 -16.27 -14.66 17.00
N THR A 4 -16.34 -15.10 15.75
CA THR A 4 -15.17 -15.18 14.87
C THR A 4 -14.74 -13.74 14.59
N ASN A 5 -13.89 -13.21 15.47
CA ASN A 5 -12.85 -12.30 15.03
C ASN A 5 -12.03 -13.09 14.02
N LEU A 6 -12.41 -13.00 12.74
CA LEU A 6 -11.51 -13.34 11.64
C LEU A 6 -10.47 -12.23 11.65
N GLY A 7 -9.59 -12.24 12.65
CA GLY A 7 -8.39 -11.41 12.65
C GLY A 7 -7.60 -11.86 11.45
N LEU A 8 -7.61 -11.04 10.40
CA LEU A 8 -6.74 -11.24 9.26
C LEU A 8 -5.30 -11.32 9.80
N ASP A 9 -4.50 -12.16 9.15
CA ASP A 9 -3.08 -12.22 9.46
C ASP A 9 -2.53 -10.77 9.37
N PRO A 10 -1.87 -10.24 10.42
CA PRO A 10 -1.29 -8.90 10.41
C PRO A 10 -0.39 -8.64 9.19
N HIS A 11 0.21 -9.70 8.65
CA HIS A 11 0.98 -9.64 7.41
C HIS A 11 0.10 -9.38 6.18
N VAL A 12 -1.05 -10.04 6.07
CA VAL A 12 -2.03 -9.81 4.98
C VAL A 12 -2.63 -8.40 5.06
N GLU A 13 -2.89 -7.90 6.27
CA GLU A 13 -3.33 -6.51 6.46
C GLU A 13 -2.27 -5.51 5.98
N LEU A 14 -1.01 -5.73 6.37
CA LEU A 14 0.11 -4.89 5.95
C LEU A 14 0.30 -4.89 4.43
N LEU A 15 0.22 -6.06 3.78
CA LEU A 15 0.30 -6.17 2.32
C LEU A 15 -0.87 -5.47 1.63
N GLY A 16 -2.06 -5.48 2.25
CA GLY A 16 -3.21 -4.69 1.83
C GLY A 16 -2.95 -3.18 1.84
N GLU A 17 -2.33 -2.67 2.91
CA GLU A 17 -1.93 -1.26 3.02
C GLU A 17 -0.85 -0.88 2.00
N LEU A 18 0.13 -1.77 1.75
CA LEU A 18 1.15 -1.56 0.74
C LEU A 18 0.58 -1.54 -0.68
N ASP A 19 -0.38 -2.40 -0.99
CA ASP A 19 -1.08 -2.37 -2.28
C ASP A 19 -1.90 -1.08 -2.44
N HIS A 20 -2.51 -0.59 -1.35
CA HIS A 20 -3.16 0.73 -1.36
C HIS A 20 -2.15 1.85 -1.65
N ALA A 21 -1.02 1.89 -0.94
CA ALA A 21 0.05 2.86 -1.17
C ALA A 21 0.57 2.81 -2.62
N LYS A 22 0.71 1.61 -3.19
CA LYS A 22 1.11 1.40 -4.59
C LYS A 22 0.15 2.10 -5.54
N ARG A 23 -1.17 1.98 -5.32
CA ARG A 23 -2.19 2.65 -6.14
C ARG A 23 -2.13 4.17 -6.00
N VAL A 24 -1.93 4.69 -4.78
CA VAL A 24 -1.79 6.13 -4.51
C VAL A 24 -0.60 6.71 -5.28
N VAL A 25 0.56 6.06 -5.24
CA VAL A 25 1.75 6.50 -5.98
C VAL A 25 1.57 6.32 -7.50
N ALA A 26 0.89 5.25 -7.94
CA ALA A 26 0.59 5.04 -9.36
C ALA A 26 -0.34 6.11 -9.95
N GLN A 27 -1.28 6.65 -9.18
CA GLN A 27 -2.09 7.81 -9.58
C GLN A 27 -1.20 9.06 -9.75
N ALA A 28 -0.32 9.32 -8.78
CA ALA A 28 0.62 10.43 -8.84
C ALA A 28 1.56 10.36 -10.05
N ARG A 29 1.99 9.15 -10.43
CA ARG A 29 2.80 8.89 -11.64
C ARG A 29 2.16 9.43 -12.92
N VAL A 30 0.83 9.39 -13.02
CA VAL A 30 0.07 9.87 -14.19
C VAL A 30 -0.48 11.29 -14.00
N GLY A 31 0.03 12.03 -13.01
CA GLY A 31 -0.34 13.43 -12.75
C GLY A 31 -1.63 13.61 -11.97
N ILE A 32 -2.25 12.53 -11.47
CA ILE A 32 -3.45 12.60 -10.64
C ILE A 32 -3.03 12.81 -9.19
N ARG A 33 -3.55 13.86 -8.55
CA ARG A 33 -3.33 14.09 -7.13
C ARG A 33 -4.33 13.27 -6.30
N PRO A 34 -3.87 12.32 -5.46
CA PRO A 34 -4.75 11.58 -4.58
C PRO A 34 -5.36 12.50 -3.49
N GLY A 35 -6.51 12.12 -2.95
CA GLY A 35 -7.12 12.83 -1.83
C GLY A 35 -6.29 12.71 -0.54
N ALA A 36 -6.40 13.70 0.36
CA ALA A 36 -5.62 13.77 1.59
C ALA A 36 -5.75 12.51 2.47
N GLN A 37 -6.94 11.94 2.59
CA GLN A 37 -7.16 10.71 3.35
C GLN A 37 -6.42 9.50 2.75
N ALA A 38 -6.39 9.38 1.42
CA ALA A 38 -5.67 8.30 0.75
C ALA A 38 -4.15 8.46 0.91
N ILE A 39 -3.66 9.71 0.87
CA ILE A 39 -2.25 10.01 1.15
C ILE A 39 -1.90 9.62 2.58
N GLN A 40 -2.70 10.04 3.57
CA GLN A 40 -2.47 9.74 4.98
C GLN A 40 -2.40 8.22 5.22
N ARG A 41 -3.37 7.47 4.68
CA ARG A 41 -3.37 6.01 4.77
C ARG A 41 -2.13 5.38 4.12
N ALA A 42 -1.69 5.89 2.97
CA ALA A 42 -0.47 5.41 2.32
C ALA A 42 0.79 5.70 3.16
N VAL A 43 0.85 6.84 3.85
CA VAL A 43 1.95 7.18 4.77
C VAL A 43 1.99 6.18 5.92
N GLU A 44 0.85 5.93 6.57
CA GLU A 44 0.73 4.96 7.67
C GLU A 44 1.12 3.54 7.23
N GLY A 45 0.66 3.11 6.05
CA GLY A 45 1.03 1.81 5.48
C GLY A 45 2.52 1.66 5.21
N ILE A 46 3.16 2.69 4.65
CA ILE A 46 4.62 2.66 4.41
C ILE A 46 5.40 2.75 5.72
N GLU A 47 4.91 3.48 6.72
CA GLU A 47 5.54 3.51 8.05
C GLU A 47 5.49 2.14 8.74
N ALA A 48 4.36 1.43 8.63
CA ALA A 48 4.23 0.07 9.12
C ALA A 48 5.19 -0.88 8.37
N ALA A 49 5.30 -0.73 7.05
CA ALA A 49 6.20 -1.52 6.23
C ALA A 49 7.68 -1.23 6.50
N TRP A 50 8.04 0.02 6.81
CA TRP A 50 9.38 0.35 7.31
C TRP A 50 9.68 -0.48 8.56
N LYS A 51 8.78 -0.49 9.54
CA LYS A 51 8.97 -1.23 10.80
C LYS A 51 9.08 -2.74 10.58
N ALA A 52 8.35 -3.28 9.61
CA ALA A 52 8.32 -4.73 9.33
C ALA A 52 9.48 -5.22 8.45
N PHE A 53 9.76 -4.50 7.35
CA PHE A 53 10.70 -4.94 6.30
C PHE A 53 12.01 -4.13 6.28
N GLY A 54 12.12 -3.09 7.09
CA GLY A 54 13.27 -2.20 7.15
C GLY A 54 13.22 -1.03 6.16
N GLU A 55 14.00 0.01 6.47
CA GLU A 55 14.04 1.27 5.72
C GLU A 55 14.39 1.07 4.24
N ALA A 56 15.41 0.25 3.95
CA ALA A 56 15.90 0.01 2.60
C ALA A 56 14.82 -0.59 1.68
N SER A 57 13.86 -1.31 2.25
CA SER A 57 12.78 -1.98 1.51
C SER A 57 11.69 -1.01 1.07
N VAL A 58 11.62 0.20 1.64
CA VAL A 58 10.54 1.17 1.38
C VAL A 58 11.04 2.61 1.14
N ALA A 59 12.34 2.79 0.91
CA ALA A 59 12.97 4.10 0.83
C ALA A 59 12.40 4.96 -0.32
N SER A 60 12.16 4.36 -1.48
CA SER A 60 11.61 5.07 -2.64
C SER A 60 10.16 5.47 -2.41
N SER A 61 9.39 4.57 -1.80
CA SER A 61 7.98 4.75 -1.45
C SER A 61 7.82 5.87 -0.43
N TRP A 62 8.64 5.86 0.62
CA TRP A 62 8.66 6.91 1.64
C TRP A 62 8.94 8.28 1.01
N ALA A 63 9.98 8.38 0.18
CA ALA A 63 10.32 9.61 -0.51
C ALA A 63 9.18 10.13 -1.42
N ALA A 64 8.43 9.24 -2.07
CA ALA A 64 7.29 9.61 -2.90
C ALA A 64 6.11 10.12 -2.05
N VAL A 65 5.74 9.43 -0.97
CA VAL A 65 4.58 9.83 -0.15
C VAL A 65 4.84 11.09 0.66
N THR A 66 6.05 11.35 1.13
CA THR A 66 6.38 12.64 1.80
C THR A 66 6.18 13.83 0.87
N VAL A 67 6.43 13.68 -0.44
CA VAL A 67 6.17 14.75 -1.43
C VAL A 67 4.66 14.95 -1.61
N LEU A 68 3.90 13.86 -1.66
CA LEU A 68 2.43 13.90 -1.74
C LEU A 68 1.80 14.53 -0.50
N GLU A 69 2.28 14.17 0.68
CA GLU A 69 1.84 14.71 1.98
C GLU A 69 2.02 16.23 2.05
N ARG A 70 3.09 16.76 1.47
CA ARG A 70 3.33 18.21 1.33
C ARG A 70 2.46 18.88 0.25
N GLY A 71 1.57 18.14 -0.40
CA GLY A 71 0.67 18.65 -1.43
C GLY A 71 1.30 18.79 -2.81
N HIS A 72 2.44 18.14 -3.07
CA HIS A 72 3.15 18.18 -4.35
C HIS A 72 3.07 16.85 -5.09
N LEU A 73 3.19 16.90 -6.42
CA LEU A 73 3.35 15.68 -7.21
C LEU A 73 4.83 15.29 -7.24
N PRO A 74 5.18 14.03 -6.90
CA PRO A 74 6.54 13.54 -7.09
C PRO A 74 6.87 13.45 -8.58
N GLN A 75 8.16 13.51 -8.90
CA GLN A 75 8.62 13.31 -10.27
C GLN A 75 8.32 11.88 -10.74
N VAL A 76 7.96 11.72 -12.01
CA VAL A 76 7.59 10.42 -12.60
C VAL A 76 8.63 9.31 -12.32
N PRO A 77 9.96 9.52 -12.45
CA PRO A 77 10.94 8.48 -12.13
C PRO A 77 10.89 8.02 -10.66
N ARG A 78 10.60 8.92 -9.72
CA ARG A 78 10.45 8.57 -8.30
C ARG A 78 9.19 7.74 -8.07
N CYS A 79 8.08 8.08 -8.73
CA CYS A 79 6.86 7.28 -8.67
C CYS A 79 7.09 5.87 -9.26
N ILE A 80 7.87 5.75 -10.34
CA ILE A 80 8.21 4.44 -10.94
C ILE A 80 8.99 3.59 -9.94
N ALA A 81 10.04 4.14 -9.34
CA ALA A 81 10.86 3.43 -8.35
C ALA A 81 10.02 2.95 -7.15
N ALA A 82 9.20 3.85 -6.59
CA ALA A 82 8.28 3.52 -5.50
C ALA A 82 7.27 2.42 -5.88
N VAL A 83 6.67 2.48 -7.07
CA VAL A 83 5.74 1.43 -7.52
C VAL A 83 6.43 0.09 -7.70
N GLN A 84 7.65 0.06 -8.24
CA GLN A 84 8.44 -1.17 -8.39
C GLN A 84 8.79 -1.78 -7.03
N GLU A 85 9.22 -0.94 -6.10
CA GLU A 85 9.53 -1.31 -4.72
C GLU A 85 8.29 -1.93 -4.03
N LEU A 86 7.15 -1.26 -4.07
CA LEU A 86 5.90 -1.77 -3.48
C LEU A 86 5.42 -3.05 -4.17
N SER A 87 5.54 -3.16 -5.50
CA SER A 87 5.23 -4.40 -6.21
C SER A 87 6.12 -5.56 -5.76
N SER A 88 7.41 -5.32 -5.51
CA SER A 88 8.30 -6.39 -5.04
C SER A 88 7.91 -6.93 -3.67
N LEU A 89 7.33 -6.10 -2.80
CA LEU A 89 6.85 -6.51 -1.48
C LEU A 89 5.49 -7.21 -1.55
N VAL A 90 4.61 -6.75 -2.44
CA VAL A 90 3.21 -7.20 -2.51
C VAL A 90 3.04 -8.43 -3.40
N ASP A 91 3.71 -8.45 -4.56
CA ASP A 91 3.48 -9.46 -5.59
C ASP A 91 4.32 -10.74 -5.38
N THR A 92 5.18 -10.78 -4.36
CA THR A 92 5.99 -11.95 -3.99
C THR A 92 5.32 -12.86 -2.95
N ASP A 93 4.21 -12.41 -2.35
CA ASP A 93 3.50 -13.17 -1.32
C ASP A 93 2.31 -13.93 -1.90
N GLU A 94 2.41 -15.26 -1.94
CA GLU A 94 1.38 -16.14 -2.51
C GLU A 94 0.05 -16.08 -1.73
N ALA A 95 0.11 -15.98 -0.40
CA ALA A 95 -1.09 -15.91 0.44
C ALA A 95 -1.85 -14.60 0.22
N TYR A 96 -1.13 -13.49 0.04
CA TYR A 96 -1.73 -12.23 -0.36
C TYR A 96 -2.23 -12.23 -1.81
N ALA A 97 -1.54 -12.91 -2.73
CA ALA A 97 -2.01 -13.06 -4.10
C ALA A 97 -3.36 -13.80 -4.14
N GLU A 98 -3.48 -14.91 -3.40
CA GLU A 98 -4.75 -15.63 -3.22
C GLU A 98 -5.81 -14.72 -2.58
N TYR A 99 -5.46 -14.02 -1.49
CA TYR A 99 -6.38 -13.06 -0.86
C TYR A 99 -6.85 -11.98 -1.82
N ARG A 100 -5.96 -11.39 -2.63
CA ARG A 100 -6.28 -10.35 -3.62
C ARG A 100 -7.21 -10.89 -4.70
N ASP A 101 -6.95 -12.11 -5.18
CA ASP A 101 -7.69 -12.72 -6.28
C ASP A 101 -9.06 -13.25 -5.82
N HIS A 102 -9.18 -13.66 -4.55
CA HIS A 102 -10.44 -14.06 -3.91
C HIS A 102 -11.20 -12.89 -3.23
N GLY A 103 -10.53 -11.78 -2.96
CA GLY A 103 -10.94 -10.68 -2.06
C GLY A 103 -11.72 -9.52 -2.68
N PHE A 104 -12.55 -9.80 -3.69
CA PHE A 104 -13.82 -9.08 -3.92
C PHE A 104 -15.03 -10.03 -3.91
N ARG A 105 -14.85 -11.29 -3.45
CA ARG A 105 -15.93 -12.26 -3.21
C ARG A 105 -16.15 -12.58 -1.73
N CYS A 106 -15.76 -11.69 -0.81
CA CYS A 106 -16.30 -11.74 0.55
C CYS A 106 -17.55 -10.86 0.58
N GLU A 107 -18.68 -11.56 0.56
CA GLU A 107 -20.04 -11.04 0.62
C GLU A 107 -20.19 -10.03 1.77
N LEU A 108 -20.65 -8.82 1.45
CA LEU A 108 -21.31 -7.96 2.43
C LEU A 108 -22.56 -8.72 2.92
N PRO A 109 -22.75 -8.94 4.23
CA PRO A 109 -24.02 -9.47 4.71
C PRO A 109 -25.13 -8.48 4.34
N ALA A 110 -26.21 -9.03 3.77
CA ALA A 110 -27.43 -8.31 3.36
C ALA A 110 -28.12 -7.59 4.52
#